data_AF-A0A4D9D5F3-F1
#
_entry.id   AF-A0A4D9D5F3-F1
#
_cell.length_a   1.000
_cell.length_b   1.000
_cell.length_c   1.000
_cell.angle_alpha   90.00
_cell.angle_beta   90.00
_cell.angle_gamma   90.00
#
_symmetry.space_group_name_H-M   'P 1'
#
loop_
_entity.id
_entity.type
_entity.pdbx_description
1 polymer ?
#
loop_
_entity_poly.entity_id
_entity_poly.type
_entity_poly.pdbx_seq_one_letter_code
_entity_poly.pdbx_strand_id
1 'polypeptide(L)'
;MGKDLGRIEQSPADDRTYRALELENGLQVLLIHDPTTDKASAAMSVGVGSLHDGDVEGLAHFCEHMLFLGTEKYPDEQAYSKYLNQNGGHSNAYTDMDHTCYFFSVLPGFLEGALDRFAQFFISPLFTDSATAREMQAVDSENNKNLQNDAWRLHQIHCASAKPGHPLGRFRCGSLKTLLGRSLARREGGRGGGREGGREGGGEERGRKRP
;
A
#
# COMPACT_ATOMS: atom_id res chain seq x y z
N MET A 1 -23.27 -10.45 15.96
CA MET A 1 -22.87 -9.57 17.09
C MET A 1 -21.55 -10.10 17.62
N GLY A 2 -20.52 -9.26 17.75
CA GLY A 2 -19.15 -9.72 18.10
C GLY A 2 -19.01 -10.30 19.51
N LYS A 3 -17.99 -11.12 19.72
CA LYS A 3 -17.60 -11.71 21.01
C LYS A 3 -16.96 -10.64 21.89
N ASP A 4 -17.45 -10.47 23.12
CA ASP A 4 -16.84 -9.58 24.12
C ASP A 4 -15.45 -10.11 24.54
N LEU A 5 -14.43 -9.25 24.52
CA LEU A 5 -13.05 -9.59 24.87
C LEU A 5 -12.72 -9.32 26.35
N GLY A 6 -13.71 -8.91 27.14
CA GLY A 6 -13.58 -8.69 28.57
C GLY A 6 -13.25 -7.25 28.95
N ARG A 7 -12.99 -7.06 30.25
CA ARG A 7 -12.76 -5.74 30.84
C ARG A 7 -11.40 -5.19 30.42
N ILE A 8 -11.39 -3.95 29.95
CA ILE A 8 -10.16 -3.17 29.72
C ILE A 8 -9.68 -2.59 31.05
N GLU A 9 -8.39 -2.80 31.35
CA GLU A 9 -7.74 -2.12 32.45
C GLU A 9 -7.53 -0.65 32.10
N GLN A 10 -7.99 0.25 32.96
CA GLN A 10 -7.91 1.69 32.76
C GLN A 10 -7.33 2.38 34.00
N SER A 11 -6.72 3.55 33.80
CA SER A 11 -6.27 4.39 34.90
C SER A 11 -7.47 4.81 35.76
N PRO A 12 -7.34 4.90 37.10
CA PRO A 12 -8.38 5.45 37.96
C PRO A 12 -8.78 6.91 37.63
N ALA A 13 -7.90 7.66 36.96
CA ALA A 13 -8.15 9.03 36.52
C ALA A 13 -8.79 9.13 35.12
N ASP A 14 -9.02 8.00 34.45
CA ASP A 14 -9.64 7.96 33.12
C ASP A 14 -11.15 7.78 33.25
N ASP A 15 -11.90 8.77 32.79
CA ASP A 15 -13.37 8.85 32.84
C ASP A 15 -14.05 8.33 31.57
N ARG A 16 -13.27 7.91 30.57
CA ARG A 16 -13.79 7.32 29.32
C ARG A 16 -14.32 5.91 29.57
N THR A 17 -15.23 5.49 28.70
CA THR A 17 -15.81 4.15 28.74
C THR A 17 -15.30 3.31 27.58
N TYR A 18 -14.88 2.08 27.87
CA TYR A 18 -14.23 1.19 26.91
C TYR A 18 -15.02 -0.09 26.71
N ARG A 19 -15.00 -0.61 25.48
CA ARG A 19 -15.48 -1.96 25.16
C ARG A 19 -14.58 -2.58 24.11
N ALA A 20 -14.01 -3.76 24.41
CA ALA A 20 -13.27 -4.55 23.45
C ALA A 20 -14.10 -5.72 22.96
N LEU A 21 -14.09 -5.96 21.65
CA LEU A 21 -14.85 -7.05 21.04
C LEU A 21 -14.15 -7.58 19.79
N GLU A 22 -14.43 -8.83 19.45
CA GLU A 22 -14.02 -9.49 18.22
C GLU A 22 -15.25 -9.70 17.34
N LEU A 23 -15.25 -9.12 16.15
CA LEU A 23 -16.33 -9.28 15.18
C LEU A 23 -16.37 -10.71 14.62
N GLU A 24 -17.47 -11.08 13.98
CA GLU A 24 -17.64 -12.42 13.39
C GLU A 24 -16.60 -12.76 12.32
N ASN A 25 -16.03 -11.74 11.68
CA ASN A 25 -14.93 -11.89 10.71
C ASN A 25 -13.54 -11.90 11.36
N GLY A 26 -13.45 -11.95 12.69
CA GLY A 26 -12.19 -11.98 13.44
C GLY A 26 -11.56 -10.62 13.69
N LEU A 27 -12.15 -9.52 13.21
CA LEU A 27 -11.60 -8.17 13.45
C LEU A 27 -11.74 -7.81 14.93
N GLN A 28 -10.62 -7.48 15.57
CA GLN A 28 -10.59 -6.98 16.94
C GLN A 28 -10.83 -5.47 16.97
N VAL A 29 -11.74 -5.03 17.83
CA VAL A 29 -12.21 -3.65 17.91
C VAL A 29 -12.14 -3.17 19.36
N LEU A 30 -11.55 -2.00 19.57
CA LEU A 30 -11.65 -1.24 20.81
C LEU A 30 -12.54 -0.02 20.58
N LEU A 31 -13.69 0.01 21.24
CA LEU A 31 -14.57 1.17 21.29
C LEU A 31 -14.20 2.03 22.48
N ILE A 32 -14.06 3.33 22.25
CA ILE A 32 -13.81 4.34 23.27
C ILE A 32 -14.93 5.37 23.17
N HIS A 33 -15.71 5.51 24.24
CA HIS A 33 -16.76 6.52 24.32
C HIS A 33 -16.35 7.59 25.34
N ASP A 34 -16.16 8.78 24.80
CA ASP A 34 -15.89 10.03 25.49
C ASP A 34 -16.98 11.04 25.07
N PRO A 35 -17.98 11.32 25.92
CA PRO A 35 -19.07 12.24 25.59
C PRO A 35 -18.63 13.71 25.53
N THR A 36 -17.40 14.02 25.96
CA THR A 36 -16.87 15.40 26.01
C THR A 36 -15.88 15.71 24.89
N THR A 37 -15.62 14.74 24.00
CA THR A 37 -14.58 14.89 22.97
C THR A 37 -14.94 15.94 21.91
N ASP A 38 -13.98 16.81 21.59
CA ASP A 38 -14.11 17.80 20.51
C ASP A 38 -13.91 17.18 19.12
N LYS A 39 -13.27 16.00 19.04
CA LYS A 39 -13.04 15.26 17.80
C LYS A 39 -13.23 13.77 18.02
N ALA A 40 -14.06 13.17 17.17
CA ALA A 40 -14.10 11.73 17.04
C ALA A 40 -12.97 11.25 16.12
N SER A 41 -12.58 9.99 16.29
CA SER A 41 -11.50 9.38 15.50
C SER A 41 -11.75 7.89 15.31
N ALA A 42 -11.07 7.34 14.31
CA ALA A 42 -10.90 5.90 14.17
C ALA A 42 -9.51 5.62 13.61
N ALA A 43 -9.01 4.41 13.89
CA ALA A 43 -7.77 3.90 13.35
C ALA A 43 -7.95 2.42 13.00
N MET A 44 -7.23 1.96 11.98
CA MET A 44 -7.14 0.55 11.64
C MET A 44 -5.68 0.19 11.38
N SER A 45 -5.20 -0.82 12.11
CA SER A 45 -3.89 -1.41 11.90
C SER A 45 -4.06 -2.76 11.20
N VAL A 46 -3.40 -2.91 10.07
CA VAL A 46 -3.29 -4.17 9.34
C VAL A 46 -1.95 -4.78 9.73
N GLY A 47 -1.94 -6.03 10.22
CA GLY A 47 -0.74 -6.77 10.62
C GLY A 47 0.14 -7.23 9.44
N VAL A 48 0.30 -6.36 8.45
CA VAL A 48 1.15 -6.52 7.27
C VAL A 48 1.84 -5.18 7.05
N GLY A 49 3.17 -5.19 7.10
CA GLY A 49 4.03 -4.06 6.74
C GLY A 49 5.11 -4.46 5.74
N SER A 50 6.11 -3.61 5.57
CA SER A 50 7.19 -3.75 4.57
C SER A 50 8.01 -5.06 4.62
N LEU A 51 8.05 -5.78 5.75
CA LEU A 51 8.67 -7.11 5.80
C LEU A 51 7.94 -8.14 4.91
N HIS A 52 6.73 -7.83 4.47
CA HIS A 52 5.86 -8.70 3.68
C HIS A 52 5.83 -8.33 2.19
N ASP A 53 6.68 -7.41 1.72
CA ASP A 53 6.71 -6.85 0.35
C ASP A 53 6.93 -7.84 -0.81
N GLY A 54 7.01 -9.15 -0.55
CA GLY A 54 7.16 -10.16 -1.60
C GLY A 54 8.39 -9.90 -2.48
N ASP A 55 8.20 -9.87 -3.80
CA ASP A 55 9.24 -9.57 -4.80
C ASP A 55 9.34 -8.07 -5.15
N VAL A 56 8.44 -7.23 -4.65
CA VAL A 56 8.34 -5.81 -5.00
C VAL A 56 8.59 -4.96 -3.76
N GLU A 57 9.83 -4.55 -3.59
CA GLU A 57 10.26 -3.70 -2.46
C GLU A 57 9.53 -2.34 -2.46
N GLY A 58 8.90 -2.02 -1.33
CA GLY A 58 8.06 -0.84 -1.13
C GLY A 58 6.57 -1.05 -1.43
N LEU A 59 6.13 -2.27 -1.73
CA LEU A 59 4.75 -2.53 -2.13
C LEU A 59 3.72 -2.25 -1.02
N ALA A 60 4.01 -2.58 0.24
CA ALA A 60 3.12 -2.29 1.36
C ALA A 60 2.95 -0.78 1.53
N HIS A 61 4.05 -0.02 1.45
CA HIS A 61 4.02 1.44 1.52
C HIS A 61 3.29 2.06 0.32
N PHE A 62 3.51 1.53 -0.88
CA PHE A 62 2.75 1.98 -2.05
C PHE A 62 1.26 1.65 -1.95
N CYS A 63 0.91 0.48 -1.43
CA CYS A 63 -0.48 0.08 -1.19
C CYS A 63 -1.17 1.06 -0.23
N GLU A 64 -0.47 1.48 0.83
CA GLU A 64 -0.96 2.50 1.76
C GLU A 64 -1.40 3.79 1.06
N HIS A 65 -0.54 4.35 0.20
CA HIS A 65 -0.88 5.54 -0.59
C HIS A 65 -2.14 5.35 -1.41
N MET A 66 -2.23 4.21 -2.09
CA MET A 66 -3.29 3.94 -3.05
C MET A 66 -4.67 3.80 -2.41
N LEU A 67 -4.77 3.40 -1.14
CA LEU A 67 -6.07 3.29 -0.46
C LEU A 67 -6.79 4.64 -0.31
N PHE A 68 -6.05 5.75 -0.32
CA PHE A 68 -6.64 7.09 -0.27
C PHE A 68 -7.27 7.55 -1.59
N LEU A 69 -7.04 6.84 -2.70
CA LEU A 69 -7.33 7.33 -4.06
C LEU A 69 -8.55 6.67 -4.69
N GLY A 70 -9.63 6.60 -3.91
CA GLY A 70 -10.94 6.19 -4.39
C GLY A 70 -11.24 4.71 -4.20
N THR A 71 -12.53 4.45 -4.01
CA THR A 71 -13.11 3.13 -3.73
C THR A 71 -14.37 2.96 -4.58
N GLU A 72 -14.88 1.74 -4.75
CA GLU A 72 -16.09 1.52 -5.56
C GLU A 72 -17.29 2.38 -5.11
N LYS A 73 -17.52 2.47 -3.79
CA LYS A 73 -18.60 3.28 -3.20
C LYS A 73 -18.32 4.80 -3.28
N TYR A 74 -17.05 5.20 -3.26
CA TYR A 74 -16.61 6.61 -3.35
C TYR A 74 -15.50 6.77 -4.39
N PRO A 75 -15.85 6.83 -5.69
CA PRO A 75 -14.87 6.73 -6.77
C PRO A 75 -14.11 8.02 -7.07
N ASP A 76 -14.57 9.19 -6.60
CA ASP A 76 -13.76 10.41 -6.64
C ASP A 76 -12.55 10.22 -5.72
N GLU A 77 -11.33 10.30 -6.26
CA GLU A 77 -10.07 10.16 -5.53
C GLU A 77 -9.95 11.12 -4.34
N GLN A 78 -10.66 12.25 -4.39
CA GLN A 78 -10.66 13.24 -3.32
C GLN A 78 -11.87 13.12 -2.38
N ALA A 79 -12.74 12.12 -2.57
CA ALA A 79 -13.97 11.99 -1.78
C ALA A 79 -13.71 11.91 -0.27
N TYR A 80 -12.66 11.17 0.12
CA TYR A 80 -12.29 11.00 1.53
C TYR A 80 -11.65 12.27 2.10
N SER A 81 -10.63 12.80 1.43
CA SER A 81 -9.91 14.00 1.89
C SER A 81 -10.80 15.24 1.91
N LYS A 82 -11.66 15.44 0.90
CA LYS A 82 -12.66 16.53 0.89
C LYS A 82 -13.63 16.41 2.05
N TYR A 83 -14.15 15.22 2.34
CA TYR A 83 -15.08 15.01 3.44
C TYR A 83 -14.44 15.38 4.78
N LEU A 84 -13.22 14.92 5.05
CA LEU A 84 -12.53 15.28 6.28
C LEU A 84 -12.25 16.78 6.38
N ASN A 85 -11.70 17.38 5.32
CA ASN A 85 -11.38 18.81 5.30
C ASN A 85 -12.60 19.71 5.52
N GLN A 86 -13.76 19.33 4.98
CA GLN A 86 -15.02 20.08 5.15
C GLN A 86 -15.63 19.94 6.56
N ASN A 87 -15.26 18.89 7.30
CA ASN A 87 -15.86 18.54 8.58
C ASN A 87 -14.84 18.58 9.74
N GLY A 88 -13.85 19.48 9.66
CA GLY A 88 -12.88 19.74 10.73
C GLY A 88 -11.90 18.57 11.00
N GLY A 89 -11.78 17.68 10.02
CA GLY A 89 -11.01 16.45 10.11
C GLY A 89 -9.67 16.49 9.37
N HIS A 90 -8.89 15.44 9.59
CA HIS A 90 -7.64 15.15 8.90
C HIS A 90 -7.35 13.65 9.03
N SER A 91 -6.59 13.10 8.09
CA SER A 91 -6.16 11.70 8.08
C SER A 91 -4.69 11.58 7.75
N ASN A 92 -4.08 10.51 8.23
CA ASN A 92 -2.76 10.09 7.81
C ASN A 92 -2.64 8.57 7.89
N ALA A 93 -1.53 8.03 7.41
CA ALA A 93 -1.16 6.64 7.57
C ALA A 93 0.37 6.51 7.70
N TYR A 94 0.81 5.31 8.05
CA TYR A 94 2.21 4.92 7.95
C TYR A 94 2.34 3.40 7.80
N THR A 95 3.39 2.99 7.09
CA THR A 95 3.77 1.59 6.91
C THR A 95 5.05 1.31 7.67
N ASP A 96 4.93 0.51 8.72
CA ASP A 96 6.08 0.02 9.47
C ASP A 96 6.59 -1.33 8.94
N MET A 97 7.44 -2.02 9.71
CA MET A 97 8.02 -3.31 9.34
C MET A 97 6.95 -4.40 9.27
N ASP A 98 6.10 -4.47 10.28
CA ASP A 98 5.18 -5.57 10.51
C ASP A 98 3.70 -5.15 10.42
N HIS A 99 3.41 -3.86 10.30
CA HIS A 99 2.04 -3.36 10.17
C HIS A 99 1.95 -2.09 9.34
N THR A 100 0.74 -1.80 8.87
CA THR A 100 0.37 -0.50 8.28
C THR A 100 -0.83 0.05 9.05
N CYS A 101 -0.72 1.28 9.52
CA CYS A 101 -1.75 1.93 10.32
C CYS A 101 -2.35 3.12 9.57
N TYR A 102 -3.68 3.15 9.47
CA TYR A 102 -4.45 4.24 8.88
C TYR A 102 -5.31 4.87 9.97
N PHE A 103 -5.40 6.19 10.01
CA PHE A 103 -6.19 6.87 11.04
C PHE A 103 -6.72 8.22 10.57
N PHE A 104 -7.81 8.66 11.20
CA PHE A 104 -8.37 9.98 11.00
C PHE A 104 -8.97 10.56 12.27
N SER A 105 -9.17 11.87 12.24
CA SER A 105 -10.03 12.59 13.18
C SER A 105 -11.05 13.42 12.41
N VAL A 106 -12.20 13.69 13.00
CA VAL A 106 -13.29 14.48 12.43
C VAL A 106 -14.15 15.06 13.57
N LEU A 107 -14.96 16.08 13.29
CA LEU A 107 -15.95 16.55 14.26
C LEU A 107 -16.96 15.42 14.60
N PRO A 108 -17.39 15.27 15.88
CA PRO A 108 -18.17 14.11 16.33
C PRO A 108 -19.44 13.80 15.52
N GLY A 109 -20.18 14.84 15.10
CA GLY A 109 -21.40 14.69 14.29
C GLY A 109 -21.18 14.12 12.89
N PHE A 110 -19.94 13.98 12.44
CA PHE A 110 -19.56 13.49 11.11
C PHE A 110 -18.76 12.18 11.16
N LEU A 111 -18.67 11.54 12.33
CA LEU A 111 -17.94 10.27 12.50
C LEU A 111 -18.45 9.18 11.57
N GLU A 112 -19.78 9.00 11.47
CA GLU A 112 -20.37 7.93 10.66
C GLU A 112 -19.98 8.06 9.18
N GLY A 113 -20.08 9.26 8.61
CA GLY A 113 -19.73 9.49 7.21
C GLY A 113 -18.23 9.41 6.92
N ALA A 114 -17.38 9.74 7.89
CA ALA A 114 -15.93 9.54 7.79
C ALA A 114 -15.58 8.05 7.88
N LEU A 115 -16.16 7.33 8.84
CA LEU A 115 -15.93 5.91 9.08
C LEU A 115 -16.43 5.05 7.92
N ASP A 116 -17.57 5.39 7.31
CA ASP A 116 -18.12 4.68 6.15
C ASP A 116 -17.16 4.76 4.95
N ARG A 117 -16.59 5.94 4.67
CA ARG A 117 -15.56 6.13 3.62
C ARG A 117 -14.26 5.41 3.95
N PHE A 118 -13.81 5.54 5.19
CA PHE A 118 -12.60 4.88 5.68
C PHE A 118 -12.69 3.35 5.57
N ALA A 119 -13.84 2.76 5.92
CA ALA A 119 -14.06 1.33 5.82
C ALA A 119 -13.89 0.80 4.38
N GLN A 120 -14.23 1.60 3.36
CA GLN A 120 -14.10 1.18 1.96
C GLN A 120 -12.66 0.94 1.50
N PHE A 121 -11.67 1.52 2.21
CA PHE A 121 -10.24 1.26 1.94
C PHE A 121 -9.93 -0.23 2.02
N PHE A 122 -10.66 -0.95 2.88
CA PHE A 122 -10.42 -2.35 3.23
C PHE A 122 -11.43 -3.31 2.60
N ILE A 123 -12.33 -2.79 1.76
CA ILE A 123 -13.38 -3.56 1.10
C ILE A 123 -13.13 -3.62 -0.41
N SER A 124 -13.05 -2.45 -1.06
CA SER A 124 -13.01 -2.36 -2.53
C SER A 124 -12.32 -1.08 -3.01
N PRO A 125 -11.01 -0.92 -2.77
CA PRO A 125 -10.19 0.15 -3.35
C PRO A 125 -10.02 0.00 -4.87
N LEU A 126 -9.97 1.11 -5.60
CA LEU A 126 -10.01 1.09 -7.07
C LEU A 126 -8.67 0.81 -7.75
N PHE A 127 -7.55 1.28 -7.18
CA PHE A 127 -6.22 1.17 -7.78
C PHE A 127 -6.18 1.54 -9.28
N THR A 128 -6.76 2.69 -9.66
CA THR A 128 -6.84 3.06 -11.09
C THR A 128 -5.45 3.20 -11.71
N ASP A 129 -5.31 2.89 -13.00
CA ASP A 129 -4.01 2.99 -13.70
C ASP A 129 -3.42 4.42 -13.62
N SER A 130 -4.28 5.44 -13.70
CA SER A 130 -3.86 6.84 -13.60
C SER A 130 -3.35 7.19 -12.21
N ALA A 131 -4.06 6.78 -11.16
CA ALA A 131 -3.63 6.99 -9.77
C ALA A 131 -2.32 6.24 -9.49
N THR A 132 -2.24 4.99 -9.91
CA THR A 132 -1.07 4.12 -9.74
C THR A 132 0.18 4.77 -10.34
N ALA A 133 0.10 5.26 -11.58
CA ALA A 133 1.23 5.90 -12.25
C ALA A 133 1.71 7.17 -11.53
N ARG A 134 0.79 7.98 -11.00
CA ARG A 134 1.12 9.21 -10.26
C ARG A 134 1.70 8.91 -8.89
N GLU A 135 1.11 7.99 -8.13
CA GLU A 135 1.60 7.69 -6.78
C GLU A 135 2.94 6.99 -6.76
N MET A 136 3.30 6.22 -7.80
CA MET A 136 4.67 5.71 -7.91
C MET A 136 5.70 6.86 -7.97
N GLN A 137 5.36 7.99 -8.59
CA GLN A 137 6.22 9.18 -8.59
C GLN A 137 6.24 9.87 -7.21
N ALA A 138 5.11 9.88 -6.50
CA ALA A 138 5.04 10.43 -5.16
C ALA A 138 5.93 9.66 -4.17
N VAL A 139 5.85 8.32 -4.19
CA VAL A 139 6.73 7.46 -3.38
C VAL A 139 8.20 7.63 -3.75
N ASP A 140 8.53 7.75 -5.05
CA ASP A 140 9.90 8.04 -5.47
C ASP A 140 10.40 9.39 -4.93
N SER A 141 9.56 10.42 -4.99
CA SER A 141 9.88 11.75 -4.43
C SER A 141 10.08 11.69 -2.92
N GLU A 142 9.32 10.88 -2.20
CA GLU A 142 9.52 10.68 -0.76
C GLU A 142 10.85 10.00 -0.46
N ASN A 143 11.18 8.93 -1.18
CA ASN A 143 12.48 8.30 -1.06
C ASN A 143 13.62 9.29 -1.35
N ASN A 144 13.52 10.08 -2.41
CA ASN A 144 14.51 11.09 -2.77
C ASN A 144 14.71 12.13 -1.66
N LYS A 145 13.63 12.54 -0.97
CA LYS A 145 13.70 13.41 0.22
C LYS A 145 14.45 12.73 1.37
N ASN A 146 14.27 11.42 1.56
CA ASN A 146 14.88 10.65 2.64
C ASN A 146 16.37 10.37 2.43
N LEU A 147 16.89 10.42 1.19
CA LEU A 147 18.30 10.12 0.87
C LEU A 147 19.33 10.99 1.62
N GLN A 148 18.96 12.23 1.96
CA GLN A 148 19.81 13.20 2.67
C GLN A 148 19.49 13.28 4.17
N ASN A 149 18.62 12.41 4.69
CA ASN A 149 18.27 12.39 6.10
C ASN A 149 19.07 11.30 6.83
N ASP A 150 19.91 11.70 7.79
CA ASP A 150 20.79 10.77 8.50
C ASP A 150 20.05 9.69 9.29
N ALA A 151 18.87 9.97 9.84
CA ALA A 151 18.07 8.97 10.53
C ALA A 151 17.64 7.86 9.57
N TRP A 152 17.18 8.22 8.36
CA TRP A 152 16.82 7.26 7.32
C TRP A 152 18.04 6.47 6.81
N ARG A 153 19.18 7.15 6.62
CA ARG A 153 20.42 6.50 6.18
C ARG A 153 20.93 5.48 7.21
N LEU A 154 20.98 5.87 8.49
CA LEU A 154 21.39 4.98 9.58
C LEU A 154 20.44 3.80 9.72
N HIS A 155 19.13 4.04 9.64
CA HIS A 155 18.13 2.98 9.66
C HIS A 155 18.31 1.98 8.51
N GLN A 156 18.55 2.47 7.27
CA GLN A 156 18.78 1.58 6.13
C GLN A 156 20.10 0.80 6.24
N ILE A 157 21.17 1.40 6.79
CA ILE A 157 22.44 0.70 7.07
C ILE A 157 22.23 -0.42 8.11
N HIS A 158 21.49 -0.12 9.18
CA HIS A 158 21.13 -1.13 10.19
C HIS A 158 20.36 -2.29 9.57
N CYS A 159 19.33 -1.99 8.76
CA CYS A 159 18.55 -2.99 8.05
C CYS A 159 19.41 -3.83 7.09
N ALA A 160 20.26 -3.18 6.29
CA ALA A 160 21.17 -3.84 5.34
C ALA A 160 22.25 -4.71 6.01
N SER A 161 22.51 -4.51 7.31
CA SER A 161 23.42 -5.34 8.11
C SER A 161 22.78 -6.65 8.58
N ALA A 162 21.49 -6.87 8.29
CA ALA A 162 20.81 -8.12 8.58
C ALA A 162 21.43 -9.31 7.83
N LYS A 163 21.16 -10.52 8.34
CA LYS A 163 21.59 -11.77 7.70
C LYS A 163 21.13 -11.80 6.23
N PRO A 164 21.99 -12.16 5.26
CA PRO A 164 21.58 -12.33 3.87
C PRO A 164 20.33 -13.20 3.73
N GLY A 165 19.35 -12.72 2.96
CA GLY A 165 18.05 -13.38 2.75
C GLY A 165 16.99 -13.07 3.82
N HIS A 166 17.34 -12.38 4.91
CA HIS A 166 16.35 -11.95 5.89
C HIS A 166 15.52 -10.76 5.36
N PRO A 167 14.17 -10.74 5.53
CA PRO A 167 13.32 -9.66 5.00
C PRO A 167 13.68 -8.26 5.50
N LEU A 168 14.24 -8.15 6.70
CA LEU A 168 14.74 -6.89 7.26
C LEU A 168 15.76 -6.17 6.35
N GLY A 169 16.54 -6.90 5.56
CA GLY A 169 17.53 -6.31 4.65
C GLY A 169 16.94 -5.66 3.40
N ARG A 170 15.63 -5.76 3.18
CA ARG A 170 14.93 -5.22 2.01
C ARG A 170 14.73 -3.72 2.10
N PHE A 171 14.50 -3.10 0.95
CA PHE A 171 14.22 -1.67 0.86
C PHE A 171 12.73 -1.37 1.10
N ARG A 172 12.43 -0.70 2.22
CA ARG A 172 11.05 -0.54 2.73
C ARG A 172 10.27 0.62 2.11
N CYS A 173 10.95 1.72 1.79
CA CYS A 173 10.27 2.95 1.34
C CYS A 173 9.70 2.80 -0.06
N GLY A 174 10.37 2.03 -0.93
CA GLY A 174 10.00 1.96 -2.33
C GLY A 174 10.55 3.14 -3.13
N SER A 175 10.58 2.95 -4.44
CA SER A 175 11.02 3.94 -5.42
C SER A 175 10.43 3.56 -6.76
N LEU A 176 10.50 4.45 -7.75
CA LEU A 176 10.04 4.12 -9.10
C LEU A 176 10.74 2.88 -9.65
N LYS A 177 12.04 2.72 -9.32
CA LYS A 177 12.85 1.56 -9.70
C LYS A 177 12.34 0.25 -9.12
N THR A 178 11.95 0.23 -7.84
CA THR A 178 11.52 -1.01 -7.18
C THR A 178 10.07 -1.33 -7.48
N LEU A 179 9.20 -0.31 -7.53
CA LEU A 179 7.76 -0.48 -7.78
C LEU A 179 7.43 -0.91 -9.21
N LEU A 180 8.18 -0.43 -10.21
CA LEU A 180 8.01 -0.93 -11.59
C LEU A 180 8.55 -2.37 -11.78
N GLY A 181 9.41 -2.82 -10.86
CA GLY A 181 10.09 -4.11 -10.91
C GLY A 181 10.87 -4.36 -12.21
N ARG A 182 11.48 -5.54 -12.34
CA ARG A 182 12.12 -6.01 -13.59
C ARG A 182 11.13 -6.30 -14.73
N SER A 183 9.89 -5.82 -14.66
CA SER A 183 8.87 -6.03 -15.69
C SER A 183 9.27 -5.37 -17.02
N LEU A 184 9.96 -4.23 -16.97
CA LEU A 184 10.56 -3.59 -18.14
C LEU A 184 11.82 -4.32 -18.63
N ALA A 185 12.67 -4.83 -17.74
CA ALA A 185 13.85 -5.60 -18.12
C ALA A 185 13.49 -6.91 -18.86
N ARG A 186 12.32 -7.51 -18.57
CA ARG A 186 11.83 -8.70 -19.28
C ARG A 186 11.17 -8.36 -20.63
N ARG A 187 10.64 -7.15 -20.81
CA ARG A 187 10.08 -6.67 -22.08
C ARG A 187 11.17 -6.23 -23.07
N GLU A 188 12.30 -5.71 -22.58
CA GLU A 188 13.46 -5.36 -23.42
C GLU A 188 14.32 -6.57 -23.80
N GLY A 189 14.32 -7.63 -22.99
CA GLY A 189 15.04 -8.89 -23.29
C GLY A 189 14.38 -9.84 -24.31
N GLY A 190 13.18 -9.49 -24.82
CA GLY A 190 12.38 -10.36 -25.71
C GLY A 190 12.49 -10.07 -27.22
N ARG A 191 13.35 -9.13 -27.65
CA ARG A 191 13.48 -8.72 -29.07
C ARG A 191 14.85 -8.98 -29.72
N GLY A 192 15.63 -9.93 -29.20
CA GLY A 192 16.93 -10.25 -29.80
C GLY A 192 17.29 -11.72 -29.71
N GLY A 193 16.83 -12.54 -30.66
CA GLY A 193 17.34 -13.90 -30.82
C GLY A 193 16.39 -14.82 -31.58
N GLY A 194 16.45 -14.80 -32.91
CA GLY A 194 15.77 -15.82 -33.72
C GLY A 194 15.68 -15.49 -35.20
N ARG A 195 16.75 -15.77 -35.94
CA ARG A 195 16.89 -16.05 -37.39
C ARG A 195 18.41 -16.06 -37.62
N GLU A 196 19.06 -17.16 -37.96
CA GLU A 196 19.02 -17.79 -39.27
C GLU A 196 19.16 -19.31 -39.19
N GLY A 197 18.16 -20.01 -39.73
CA GLY A 197 18.23 -21.41 -40.10
C GLY A 197 17.38 -21.56 -41.36
N GLY A 198 18.02 -21.52 -42.52
CA GLY A 198 17.36 -21.63 -43.83
C GLY A 198 18.33 -22.19 -44.86
N ARG A 199 18.46 -23.52 -44.88
CA ARG A 199 18.99 -24.25 -46.03
C ARG A 199 17.85 -24.36 -47.05
N GLU A 200 17.93 -23.63 -48.15
CA GLU A 200 17.11 -23.91 -49.34
C GLU A 200 17.92 -24.80 -50.29
N GLY A 201 17.47 -26.05 -50.41
CA GLY A 201 17.77 -26.89 -51.56
C GLY A 201 16.73 -26.60 -52.65
N GLY A 202 17.20 -26.08 -53.78
CA GLY A 202 16.39 -25.93 -55.00
C GLY A 202 17.01 -26.74 -56.12
N GLY A 203 16.38 -27.86 -56.46
CA GLY A 203 16.64 -28.60 -57.69
C GLY A 203 15.41 -28.51 -58.60
N GLU A 204 15.62 -28.04 -59.83
CA GLU A 204 14.86 -28.40 -61.05
C GLU A 204 15.55 -27.68 -62.23
N GLU A 205 16.29 -28.41 -63.06
CA GLU A 205 15.83 -29.03 -64.31
C GLU A 205 15.65 -28.01 -65.45
N ARG A 206 16.62 -27.97 -66.37
CA ARG A 206 16.46 -27.42 -67.72
C ARG A 206 17.06 -28.37 -68.74
N GLY A 207 16.19 -28.98 -69.52
CA GLY A 207 16.55 -29.79 -70.67
C GLY A 207 16.83 -28.99 -71.94
N ARG A 208 17.69 -29.60 -72.78
CA ARG A 208 17.80 -29.56 -74.25
C ARG A 208 18.37 -28.30 -74.94
N LYS A 209 19.51 -28.47 -75.63
CA LYS A 209 19.60 -28.77 -77.09
C LYS A 209 21.05 -29.06 -77.56
N ARG A 210 21.19 -30.21 -78.25
CA ARG A 210 22.06 -30.67 -79.37
C ARG A 210 22.92 -29.61 -80.11
N PRO A 211 24.00 -29.98 -80.85
CA PRO A 211 24.13 -31.10 -81.80
C PRO A 211 24.66 -32.40 -81.22
#